data_AF-A0A9W3D091-F1
#
_entry.id   AF-A0A9W3D091-F1
#
_cell.length_a   1.000
_cell.length_b   1.000
_cell.length_c   1.000
_cell.angle_alpha   90.00
_cell.angle_beta   90.00
_cell.angle_gamma   90.00
#
_symmetry.space_group_name_H-M   'P 1'
#
loop_
_entity.id
_entity.type
_entity.pdbx_description
1 polymer ?
#
loop_
_entity_poly.entity_id
_entity_poly.type
_entity_poly.pdbx_seq_one_letter_code
_entity_poly.pdbx_strand_id
1 'polypeptide(L)'
;MAKELGRLPTLPELYERTHKNKAGQFLDGKSEQIYNNVIARVEERQTQLTQQSGDGLPVTLSTTEVDKIYEEVVPKKKGRTLGIGSVNDVPRATSSYAQRQTEEVTQLRSELGATKSRVSGLEAFIDVIASTNPEWEALLRNMKQQNPIPGESSGTHNEEDVTRRSEEFYEAMNEP
;
A
#
# COMPACT_ATOMS: atom_id res chain seq x y z
N MET A 1 -13.21 -19.27 -4.90
CA MET A 1 -13.10 -17.85 -4.46
C MET A 1 -11.75 -17.59 -3.81
N ALA A 2 -11.54 -17.73 -2.48
CA ALA A 2 -10.19 -17.57 -1.90
C ALA A 2 -9.18 -18.64 -2.40
N LYS A 3 -9.66 -19.87 -2.65
CA LYS A 3 -8.87 -20.98 -3.22
C LYS A 3 -8.64 -20.91 -4.74
N GLU A 4 -9.28 -19.99 -5.47
CA GLU A 4 -9.16 -19.90 -6.94
C GLU A 4 -8.27 -18.73 -7.40
N LEU A 5 -8.25 -17.63 -6.65
CA LEU A 5 -7.49 -16.44 -7.01
C LEU A 5 -6.22 -16.25 -6.19
N GLY A 6 -5.99 -17.07 -5.15
CA GLY A 6 -4.92 -16.86 -4.16
C GLY A 6 -5.06 -15.56 -3.35
N ARG A 7 -6.05 -14.71 -3.69
CA ARG A 7 -6.39 -13.44 -3.05
C ARG A 7 -7.88 -13.35 -2.76
N LEU A 8 -8.26 -12.42 -1.89
CA LEU A 8 -9.66 -12.09 -1.68
C LEU A 8 -10.23 -11.46 -2.97
N PRO A 9 -11.39 -11.94 -3.47
CA PRO A 9 -12.02 -11.36 -4.65
C PRO A 9 -12.47 -9.93 -4.37
N THR A 10 -12.27 -9.04 -5.36
CA THR A 10 -12.68 -7.62 -5.27
C THR A 10 -14.21 -7.48 -5.34
N LEU A 11 -14.75 -6.37 -4.84
CA LEU A 11 -16.18 -6.08 -4.91
C LEU A 11 -16.75 -6.08 -6.34
N PRO A 12 -16.06 -5.52 -7.36
CA PRO A 12 -16.52 -5.62 -8.75
C PRO A 12 -16.55 -7.07 -9.25
N GLU A 13 -15.57 -7.92 -8.90
CA GLU A 13 -15.57 -9.35 -9.26
C GLU A 13 -16.75 -10.10 -8.62
N LEU A 14 -17.07 -9.79 -7.36
CA LEU A 14 -18.25 -10.31 -6.68
C LEU A 14 -19.55 -9.83 -7.33
N TYR A 15 -19.57 -8.58 -7.79
CA TYR A 15 -20.71 -7.99 -8.46
C TYR A 15 -20.98 -8.65 -9.82
N GLU A 16 -19.93 -8.89 -10.61
CA GLU A 16 -20.06 -9.61 -11.89
C GLU A 16 -20.69 -10.98 -11.70
N ARG A 17 -20.22 -11.77 -10.73
CA ARG A 17 -20.73 -13.13 -10.50
C ARG A 17 -22.19 -13.16 -10.07
N THR A 18 -22.65 -12.12 -9.37
CA THR A 18 -24.03 -12.03 -8.88
C THR A 18 -24.99 -11.43 -9.91
N HIS A 19 -24.47 -10.66 -10.88
CA HIS A 19 -25.27 -9.94 -11.87
C HIS A 19 -25.04 -10.38 -13.31
N LYS A 20 -24.16 -11.36 -13.57
CA LYS A 20 -24.00 -12.00 -14.88
C LYS A 20 -24.64 -13.39 -14.91
N ASN A 21 -25.21 -13.75 -16.06
CA ASN A 21 -25.71 -15.10 -16.33
C ASN A 21 -24.54 -16.07 -16.65
N LYS A 22 -24.85 -17.36 -16.86
CA LYS A 22 -23.85 -18.37 -17.24
C LYS A 22 -23.15 -18.10 -18.58
N ALA A 23 -23.69 -17.21 -19.41
CA ALA A 23 -23.11 -16.76 -20.67
C ALA A 23 -22.25 -15.49 -20.53
N GLY A 24 -22.05 -14.99 -19.30
CA GLY A 24 -21.24 -13.80 -19.03
C GLY A 24 -21.92 -12.47 -19.33
N GLN A 25 -23.22 -12.47 -19.63
CA GLN A 25 -24.00 -11.25 -19.90
C GLN A 25 -24.71 -10.77 -18.64
N PHE A 26 -24.80 -9.45 -18.45
CA PHE A 26 -25.51 -8.86 -17.31
C PHE A 26 -27.01 -9.19 -17.35
N LEU A 27 -27.59 -9.44 -16.19
CA LEU A 27 -28.99 -9.81 -16.01
C LEU A 27 -29.94 -8.64 -16.29
N ASP A 28 -29.47 -7.41 -16.12
CA ASP A 28 -30.21 -6.18 -16.32
C ASP A 28 -29.30 -5.04 -16.79
N GLY A 29 -29.81 -4.14 -17.65
CA GLY A 29 -29.03 -3.00 -18.16
C GLY A 29 -28.60 -2.01 -17.08
N LYS A 30 -29.25 -2.03 -15.91
CA LYS A 30 -28.87 -1.19 -14.78
C LYS A 30 -27.61 -1.69 -14.07
N SER A 31 -27.44 -3.01 -13.90
CA SER A 31 -26.21 -3.55 -13.33
C SER A 31 -25.02 -3.34 -14.26
N GLU A 32 -25.23 -3.51 -15.57
CA GLU A 32 -24.22 -3.18 -16.58
C GLU A 32 -23.79 -1.70 -16.49
N GLN A 33 -24.76 -0.78 -16.38
CA GLN A 33 -24.45 0.65 -16.23
C GLN A 33 -23.67 0.96 -14.95
N ILE A 34 -24.03 0.33 -13.83
CA ILE A 34 -23.31 0.49 -12.55
C ILE A 34 -21.89 -0.05 -12.68
N TYR A 35 -21.73 -1.23 -13.27
CA TYR A 35 -20.43 -1.84 -13.47
C TYR A 35 -19.52 -0.97 -14.34
N ASN A 36 -20.02 -0.49 -15.47
CA ASN A 36 -19.27 0.39 -16.36
C ASN A 36 -18.86 1.71 -15.68
N ASN A 37 -19.71 2.25 -14.81
CA ASN A 37 -19.38 3.44 -14.03
C ASN A 37 -18.24 3.16 -13.03
N VAL A 38 -18.26 2.00 -12.36
CA VAL A 38 -17.16 1.59 -11.46
C VAL A 38 -15.85 1.47 -12.23
N ILE A 39 -15.86 0.81 -13.39
CA ILE A 39 -14.67 0.66 -14.23
C ILE A 39 -14.14 2.01 -14.70
N ALA A 40 -15.02 2.90 -15.19
CA ALA A 40 -14.63 4.24 -15.61
C ALA A 40 -14.00 5.05 -14.46
N ARG A 41 -14.54 4.93 -13.24
CA ARG A 41 -14.03 5.63 -12.06
C ARG A 41 -12.69 5.06 -11.57
N VAL A 42 -12.48 3.75 -11.69
CA VAL A 42 -11.20 3.07 -11.46
C VAL A 42 -10.15 3.59 -12.44
N GLU A 43 -10.47 3.61 -13.73
CA GLU A 43 -9.57 4.11 -14.77
C GLU A 43 -9.24 5.61 -14.60
N GLU A 44 -10.22 6.41 -14.22
CA GLU A 44 -10.03 7.82 -13.91
C GLU A 44 -9.05 8.01 -12.74
N ARG A 45 -9.21 7.24 -11.66
CA ARG A 45 -8.31 7.30 -10.49
C ARG A 45 -6.89 6.82 -10.83
N GLN A 46 -6.76 5.78 -11.66
CA GLN A 46 -5.45 5.34 -12.18
C GLN A 46 -4.77 6.44 -12.99
N THR A 47 -5.53 7.11 -13.86
CA THR A 47 -5.03 8.21 -14.68
C THR A 47 -4.60 9.40 -13.82
N GLN A 48 -5.39 9.75 -12.80
CA GLN A 48 -5.04 10.80 -11.85
C GLN A 48 -3.76 10.48 -11.08
N LEU A 49 -3.61 9.25 -10.57
CA LEU A 49 -2.40 8.84 -9.84
C LEU A 49 -1.17 8.80 -10.75
N THR A 50 -1.32 8.31 -11.98
CA THR A 50 -0.24 8.32 -12.98
C THR A 50 0.23 9.74 -13.30
N GLN A 51 -0.70 10.71 -13.36
CA GLN A 51 -0.34 12.12 -13.53
C GLN A 51 0.37 12.70 -12.30
N GLN A 52 0.02 12.25 -11.09
CA GLN A 52 0.66 12.72 -9.86
C GLN A 52 2.02 12.08 -9.60
N SER A 53 2.24 10.86 -10.07
CA SER A 53 3.50 10.13 -9.83
C SER A 53 4.70 10.69 -10.58
N GLY A 54 4.53 11.56 -11.59
CA GLY A 54 5.65 12.22 -12.31
C GLY A 54 6.49 11.29 -13.21
N ASP A 55 6.51 10.00 -12.90
CA ASP A 55 7.33 8.96 -13.55
C ASP A 55 6.66 8.37 -14.80
N GLY A 56 5.41 8.75 -15.08
CA GLY A 56 4.63 8.27 -16.25
C GLY A 56 4.28 6.78 -16.22
N LEU A 57 4.64 6.07 -15.15
CA LEU A 57 4.36 4.65 -14.97
C LEU A 57 2.87 4.44 -14.61
N PRO A 58 2.19 3.46 -15.24
CA PRO A 58 0.79 3.19 -14.95
C PRO A 58 0.64 2.71 -13.51
N VAL A 59 -0.04 3.52 -12.69
CA VAL A 59 -0.33 3.15 -11.30
C VAL A 59 -1.45 2.11 -11.28
N THR A 60 -1.13 0.91 -10.80
CA THR A 60 -2.12 -0.14 -10.53
C THR A 60 -2.81 0.15 -9.21
N LEU A 61 -4.14 0.32 -9.23
CA LEU A 61 -4.89 0.48 -7.97
C LEU A 61 -4.85 -0.81 -7.17
N SER A 62 -4.68 -0.66 -5.87
CA SER A 62 -4.83 -1.77 -4.93
C SER A 62 -6.29 -2.25 -4.88
N THR A 63 -6.48 -3.53 -4.50
CA THR A 63 -7.81 -4.15 -4.27
C THR A 63 -8.71 -3.26 -3.40
N THR A 64 -8.14 -2.61 -2.39
CA THR A 64 -8.88 -1.77 -1.45
C THR A 64 -9.36 -0.46 -2.07
N GLU A 65 -8.58 0.14 -2.97
CA GLU A 65 -8.97 1.38 -3.65
C GLU A 65 -10.10 1.11 -4.65
N VAL A 66 -10.03 -0.02 -5.35
CA VAL A 66 -11.10 -0.51 -6.22
C VAL A 66 -12.39 -0.74 -5.41
N ASP A 67 -12.29 -1.35 -4.22
CA ASP A 67 -13.42 -1.58 -3.33
C ASP A 67 -14.03 -0.27 -2.81
N LYS A 68 -13.20 0.74 -2.48
CA LYS A 68 -13.68 2.09 -2.11
C LYS A 68 -14.44 2.77 -3.24
N ILE A 69 -13.93 2.68 -4.46
CA ILE A 69 -14.59 3.25 -5.65
C ILE A 69 -15.94 2.58 -5.88
N TYR A 70 -16.01 1.26 -5.72
CA TYR A 70 -17.27 0.53 -5.80
C TYR A 70 -18.30 1.04 -4.79
N GLU A 71 -17.88 1.30 -3.54
CA GLU A 71 -18.77 1.87 -2.53
C GLU A 71 -19.25 3.31 -2.83
N GLU A 72 -18.44 4.13 -3.50
CA GLU A 72 -18.80 5.49 -3.92
C GLU A 72 -19.81 5.48 -5.07
N VAL A 73 -19.62 4.60 -6.04
CA VAL A 73 -20.38 4.57 -7.30
C VAL A 73 -21.70 3.80 -7.16
N VAL A 74 -21.72 2.73 -6.36
CA VAL A 74 -22.92 1.89 -6.25
C VAL A 74 -23.92 2.49 -5.25
N PRO A 75 -25.18 2.73 -5.66
CA PRO A 75 -26.18 3.34 -4.79
C PRO A 75 -26.49 2.45 -3.58
N LYS A 76 -26.41 3.05 -2.38
CA LYS A 76 -26.72 2.39 -1.11
C LYS A 76 -28.19 2.62 -0.75
N LYS A 77 -28.96 1.54 -0.50
CA LYS A 77 -30.35 1.62 -0.01
C LYS A 77 -30.41 1.07 1.42
N LYS A 78 -30.74 1.92 2.40
CA LYS A 78 -30.75 1.58 3.84
C LYS A 78 -29.42 0.95 4.33
N GLY A 79 -28.29 1.51 3.89
CA GLY A 79 -26.95 1.02 4.26
C GLY A 79 -26.52 -0.28 3.57
N ARG A 80 -27.34 -0.85 2.69
CA ARG A 80 -26.98 -2.01 1.87
C ARG A 80 -26.59 -1.56 0.48
N THR A 81 -25.40 -1.95 0.03
CA THR A 81 -24.94 -1.73 -1.35
C THR A 81 -25.73 -2.65 -2.29
N LEU A 82 -26.25 -2.09 -3.38
CA LEU A 82 -27.05 -2.84 -4.35
C LEU A 82 -26.27 -4.05 -4.86
N GLY A 83 -26.88 -5.24 -4.81
CA GLY A 83 -26.24 -6.48 -5.29
C GLY A 83 -25.34 -7.20 -4.29
N ILE A 84 -25.01 -6.57 -3.16
CA ILE A 84 -24.16 -7.12 -2.08
C ILE A 84 -25.03 -7.44 -0.84
N GLY A 85 -26.23 -7.99 -1.05
CA GLY A 85 -27.27 -8.07 -0.01
C GLY A 85 -26.92 -8.93 1.22
N SER A 86 -25.99 -9.88 1.09
CA SER A 86 -25.57 -10.83 2.14
C SER A 86 -24.10 -10.64 2.58
N VAL A 87 -23.28 -9.97 1.77
CA VAL A 87 -21.82 -9.85 2.02
C VAL A 87 -21.50 -8.66 2.93
N ASN A 88 -22.38 -8.33 3.87
CA ASN A 88 -22.28 -7.11 4.69
C ASN A 88 -21.02 -7.06 5.58
N ASP A 89 -20.29 -8.17 5.70
CA ASP A 89 -19.08 -8.28 6.53
C ASP A 89 -17.75 -8.19 5.78
N VAL A 90 -17.66 -8.59 4.50
CA VAL A 90 -16.36 -8.62 3.82
C VAL A 90 -15.82 -7.22 3.56
N PRO A 91 -16.47 -6.33 2.80
CA PRO A 91 -15.94 -4.99 2.54
C PRO A 91 -15.83 -4.12 3.81
N ARG A 92 -16.68 -4.31 4.83
CA ARG A 92 -16.51 -3.63 6.12
C ARG A 92 -15.24 -4.11 6.84
N ALA A 93 -14.96 -5.41 6.81
CA ALA A 93 -13.74 -5.97 7.38
C ALA A 93 -12.50 -5.57 6.54
N THR A 94 -12.57 -5.59 5.21
CA THR A 94 -11.44 -5.23 4.34
C THR A 94 -11.16 -3.73 4.36
N SER A 95 -12.19 -2.88 4.31
CA SER A 95 -12.07 -1.42 4.42
C SER A 95 -11.61 -1.02 5.82
N SER A 96 -12.16 -1.60 6.89
CA SER A 96 -11.70 -1.27 8.26
C SER A 96 -10.30 -1.79 8.56
N TYR A 97 -9.91 -2.96 8.05
CA TYR A 97 -8.56 -3.48 8.21
C TYR A 97 -7.54 -2.67 7.39
N ALA A 98 -7.85 -2.36 6.14
CA ALA A 98 -6.97 -1.55 5.30
C ALA A 98 -6.89 -0.10 5.80
N GLN A 99 -7.99 0.45 6.32
CA GLN A 99 -7.99 1.79 6.92
C GLN A 99 -7.14 1.83 8.20
N ARG A 100 -7.26 0.82 9.07
CA ARG A 100 -6.38 0.67 10.24
C ARG A 100 -4.93 0.52 9.82
N GLN A 101 -4.61 -0.28 8.81
CA GLN A 101 -3.24 -0.34 8.27
C GLN A 101 -2.75 1.03 7.78
N THR A 102 -3.55 1.77 7.03
CA THR A 102 -3.13 3.09 6.54
C THR A 102 -2.95 4.10 7.67
N GLU A 103 -3.81 4.06 8.69
CA GLU A 103 -3.72 4.91 9.88
C GLU A 103 -2.47 4.55 10.71
N GLU A 104 -2.23 3.26 10.96
CA GLU A 104 -1.05 2.73 11.66
C GLU A 104 0.25 3.06 10.91
N VAL A 105 0.31 2.85 9.60
CA VAL A 105 1.49 3.21 8.78
C VAL A 105 1.73 4.72 8.79
N THR A 106 0.68 5.53 8.73
CA THR A 106 0.80 6.99 8.80
C THR A 106 1.31 7.43 10.17
N GLN A 107 0.78 6.84 11.25
CA GLN A 107 1.23 7.09 12.61
C GLN A 107 2.70 6.69 12.79
N LEU A 108 3.08 5.48 12.38
CA LEU A 108 4.46 4.99 12.45
C LEU A 108 5.43 5.87 11.65
N ARG A 109 5.02 6.34 10.47
CA ARG A 109 5.83 7.30 9.68
C ARG A 109 6.00 8.63 10.41
N SER A 110 4.97 9.12 11.08
CA SER A 110 5.04 10.36 11.86
C SER A 110 5.95 10.21 13.09
N GLU A 111 5.85 9.08 13.80
CA GLU A 111 6.71 8.75 14.95
C GLU A 111 8.16 8.58 14.52
N LEU A 112 8.41 7.91 13.39
CA LEU A 112 9.74 7.78 12.80
C LEU A 112 10.31 9.14 12.37
N GLY A 113 9.50 10.02 11.81
CA GLY A 113 9.91 11.39 11.49
C GLY A 113 10.30 12.20 12.74
N ALA A 114 9.54 12.04 13.82
CA ALA A 114 9.82 12.67 15.10
C ALA A 114 11.10 12.13 15.76
N THR A 115 11.33 10.81 15.74
CA THR A 115 12.56 10.20 16.27
C THR A 115 13.77 10.60 15.43
N LYS A 116 13.66 10.59 14.09
CA LYS A 116 14.72 11.06 13.19
C LYS A 116 15.11 12.50 13.49
N SER A 117 14.13 13.39 13.66
CA SER A 117 14.40 14.80 13.99
C SER A 117 15.11 14.97 15.33
N ARG A 118 14.74 14.17 16.35
CA ARG A 118 15.41 14.16 17.66
C ARG A 118 16.85 13.67 17.57
N VAL A 119 17.09 12.60 16.81
CA VAL A 119 18.45 12.06 16.60
C VAL A 119 19.32 13.07 15.85
N SER A 120 18.84 13.68 14.77
CA SER A 120 19.58 14.71 14.05
C SER A 120 19.89 15.93 14.92
N GLY A 121 18.99 16.32 15.82
CA GLY A 121 19.26 17.37 16.80
C GLY A 121 20.36 17.00 17.79
N LEU A 122 20.40 15.74 18.24
CA LEU A 122 21.48 15.23 19.11
C LEU A 122 22.82 15.16 18.38
N GLU A 123 22.84 14.76 17.11
CA GLU A 123 24.06 14.74 16.29
C GLU A 123 24.67 16.14 16.17
N ALA A 124 23.86 17.15 15.84
CA ALA A 124 24.32 18.53 15.76
C ALA A 124 24.89 19.04 17.09
N PHE A 125 24.27 18.67 18.22
CA PHE A 125 24.77 19.05 19.54
C PHE A 125 26.10 18.36 19.88
N ILE A 126 26.24 17.07 19.55
CA ILE A 126 27.47 16.30 19.73
C ILE A 126 28.61 16.90 18.91
N ASP A 127 28.35 17.29 17.65
CA ASP A 127 29.36 17.93 16.79
C ASP A 127 29.85 19.27 17.37
N VAL A 128 28.95 20.08 17.96
CA VAL A 128 29.31 21.34 18.63
C VAL A 128 30.21 21.07 19.85
N ILE A 129 29.88 20.09 20.69
CA ILE A 129 30.72 19.73 21.85
C ILE A 129 32.08 19.21 21.40
N ALA A 130 32.11 18.35 20.38
CA ALA A 130 33.34 17.81 19.81
C ALA A 130 34.26 18.91 19.28
N SER A 131 33.70 19.94 18.63
CA SER A 131 34.47 21.09 18.13
C SER A 131 35.10 21.93 19.24
N THR A 132 34.56 21.86 20.46
CA THR A 132 35.05 22.63 21.62
C THR A 132 36.10 21.85 22.41
N ASN A 133 36.27 20.54 22.17
CA ASN A 133 37.25 19.71 22.88
C ASN A 133 37.86 18.59 22.01
N PRO A 134 39.19 18.63 21.77
CA PRO A 134 39.88 17.69 20.88
C PRO A 134 39.92 16.23 21.37
N GLU A 135 39.85 15.98 22.68
CA GLU A 135 39.79 14.60 23.21
C GLU A 135 38.45 13.92 22.88
N TRP A 136 37.35 14.67 22.94
CA TRP A 136 36.02 14.17 22.57
C TRP A 136 35.89 13.95 21.06
N GLU A 137 36.52 14.82 20.24
CA GLU A 137 36.57 14.63 18.80
C GLU A 137 37.28 13.32 18.42
N ALA A 138 38.43 13.02 19.05
CA ALA A 138 39.16 11.78 18.83
C ALA A 138 38.35 10.54 19.25
N LEU A 139 37.65 10.60 20.39
CA LEU A 139 36.78 9.53 20.87
C LEU A 139 35.60 9.28 19.92
N LEU A 140 34.92 10.33 19.44
CA LEU A 140 33.80 10.23 18.51
C LEU A 140 34.23 9.67 17.15
N ARG A 141 35.40 10.07 16.63
CA ARG A 141 35.97 9.46 15.42
C ARG A 141 36.17 7.96 15.60
N ASN A 142 36.68 7.53 16.75
CA ASN A 142 36.87 6.12 17.05
C ASN A 142 35.53 5.36 17.12
N MET A 143 34.52 5.93 17.79
CA MET A 143 33.18 5.34 17.86
C MET A 143 32.50 5.22 16.49
N LYS A 144 32.59 6.25 15.63
CA LYS A 144 32.08 6.21 14.24
C LYS A 144 32.80 5.15 13.38
N GLN A 145 34.09 4.93 13.63
CA GLN A 145 34.86 3.86 12.96
C GLN A 145 34.46 2.46 13.45
N GLN A 146 34.11 2.31 14.74
CA GLN A 146 33.70 1.03 15.32
C GLN A 146 32.24 0.66 15.02
N ASN A 147 31.37 1.65 14.88
CA ASN A 147 29.95 1.49 14.53
C ASN A 147 29.63 2.13 13.18
N PRO A 148 30.05 1.54 12.05
CA PRO A 148 29.66 2.02 10.74
C PRO A 148 28.15 1.88 10.58
N ILE A 149 27.47 2.97 10.23
CA ILE A 149 26.04 2.94 9.88
C ILE A 149 25.92 2.30 8.49
N PRO A 150 25.23 1.16 8.34
CA PRO A 150 25.02 0.57 7.02
C PRO A 150 24.21 1.54 6.16
N GLY A 151 24.79 2.03 5.06
CA GLY A 151 24.09 2.84 4.05
C GLY A 151 24.64 4.24 3.78
N GLU A 152 25.60 4.77 4.57
CA GLU A 152 26.19 6.09 4.31
C GLU A 152 27.48 6.05 3.47
N SER A 153 28.06 4.86 3.30
CA SER A 153 29.21 4.61 2.43
C SER A 153 28.75 3.83 1.19
N SER A 154 28.78 4.52 0.05
CA SER A 154 28.53 4.01 -1.30
C SER A 154 27.06 3.69 -1.60
N GLY A 155 26.45 4.56 -2.39
CA GLY A 155 25.17 4.30 -3.02
C GLY A 155 25.29 3.10 -3.96
N THR A 156 24.88 1.94 -3.48
CA THR A 156 24.32 0.87 -4.30
C THR A 156 23.22 0.24 -3.46
N HIS A 157 22.01 0.76 -3.65
CA HIS A 157 20.81 -0.02 -3.38
C HIS A 157 20.91 -1.24 -4.31
N ASN A 158 21.45 -2.36 -3.80
CA ASN A 158 21.58 -3.58 -4.59
C ASN A 158 20.18 -4.15 -4.80
N GLU A 159 19.49 -3.64 -5.82
CA GLU A 159 18.18 -4.13 -6.28
C GLU A 159 18.24 -5.64 -6.54
N GLU A 160 19.40 -6.17 -6.93
CA GLU A 160 19.65 -7.60 -7.10
C GLU A 160 19.44 -8.40 -5.79
N ASP A 161 19.83 -7.86 -4.63
CA ASP A 161 19.68 -8.57 -3.36
C ASP A 161 18.22 -8.57 -2.88
N VAL A 162 17.50 -7.47 -3.11
CA VAL A 162 16.06 -7.38 -2.84
C VAL A 162 15.28 -8.29 -3.79
N THR A 163 15.67 -8.33 -5.07
CA THR A 163 15.02 -9.17 -6.09
C THR A 163 15.26 -10.64 -5.81
N ARG A 164 16.50 -11.04 -5.51
CA ARG A 164 16.85 -12.40 -5.10
C ARG A 164 16.08 -12.82 -3.85
N ARG A 165 16.03 -11.97 -2.83
CA ARG A 165 15.29 -12.27 -1.59
C ARG A 165 13.79 -12.37 -1.82
N SER A 166 13.25 -11.63 -2.79
CA SER A 166 11.85 -11.73 -3.18
C SER A 166 11.57 -13.02 -3.97
N GLU A 167 12.46 -13.42 -4.89
CA GLU A 167 12.35 -14.68 -5.64
C GLU A 167 12.43 -15.90 -4.72
N GLU A 168 13.38 -15.93 -3.77
CA GLU A 168 13.49 -16.98 -2.76
C GLU A 168 12.19 -17.12 -1.94
N PHE A 169 11.52 -15.99 -1.65
CA PHE A 169 10.25 -15.98 -0.94
C PHE A 169 9.10 -16.54 -1.79
N TYR A 170 9.11 -16.31 -3.11
CA TYR A 170 8.12 -16.87 -4.04
C TYR A 170 8.34 -18.35 -4.32
N GLU A 171 9.58 -18.83 -4.36
CA GLU A 171 9.87 -20.26 -4.51
C GLU A 171 9.46 -21.05 -3.26
N ALA A 172 9.78 -20.56 -2.06
CA ALA A 172 9.41 -21.22 -0.81
C ALA A 172 7.88 -21.34 -0.60
N MET A 173 7.10 -20.45 -1.21
CA MET A 173 5.64 -20.48 -1.14
C MET A 173 4.99 -21.42 -2.17
N ASN A 174 5.75 -21.91 -3.15
CA ASN A 174 5.29 -22.75 -4.25
C ASN A 174 5.93 -24.15 -4.26
N GLU A 175 6.75 -24.51 -3.26
CA GLU A 175 7.13 -25.91 -3.04
C GLU A 175 5.89 -26.71 -2.57
N PRO A 176 5.59 -27.86 -3.20
CA PRO A 176 4.36 -28.64 -2.98
C PRO A 176 4.28 -29.40 -1.65
#